data_AF-A0A3B0SN54-F1
#
_entry.id   AF-A0A3B0SN54-F1
#
_cell.length_a   1.000
_cell.length_b   1.000
_cell.length_c   1.000
_cell.angle_alpha   90.00
_cell.angle_beta   90.00
_cell.angle_gamma   90.00
#
_symmetry.space_group_name_H-M   'P 1'
#
loop_
_entity.id
_entity.type
_entity.pdbx_description
1 polymer ?
#
loop_
_entity_poly.entity_id
_entity_poly.type
_entity_poly.pdbx_seq_one_letter_code
_entity_poly.pdbx_strand_id
1 'polypeptide(L)'
;SRVGQVEYLGNKLIKYGIPVVTPIGGHGVFLDAAAILPHIPQDEFPAQALAAAIYVDSGVRGMERGIVSAGRDPRTGENRRPKLELVRLTIPRRVYTQSHMDVVAESVIEVYEQSDIITGLRFTYEPESLRFFQATFEPFPAA
;
A
#
# COMPACT_ATOMS: atom_id res chain seq x y z
N SER A 1 1.19 17.93 -16.64
CA SER A 1 0.05 17.02 -16.94
C SER A 1 -0.09 16.03 -15.77
N ARG A 2 -1.23 15.32 -15.62
CA ARG A 2 -1.36 14.27 -14.56
C ARG A 2 -0.30 13.19 -14.73
N VAL A 3 -0.01 12.76 -15.96
CA VAL A 3 1.07 11.78 -16.25
C VAL A 3 2.40 12.27 -15.68
N GLY A 4 2.79 13.51 -15.97
CA GLY A 4 4.04 14.08 -15.44
C GLY A 4 4.07 14.20 -13.91
N GLN A 5 2.92 14.40 -13.25
CA GLN A 5 2.85 14.35 -11.77
C GLN A 5 3.07 12.94 -11.24
N VAL A 6 2.51 11.92 -11.91
CA VAL A 6 2.68 10.52 -11.51
C VAL A 6 4.14 10.08 -11.73
N GLU A 7 4.73 10.45 -12.87
CA GLU A 7 6.16 10.21 -13.15
C GLU A 7 7.05 10.94 -12.16
N TYR A 8 6.73 12.19 -11.79
CA TYR A 8 7.46 12.94 -10.77
C TYR A 8 7.50 12.19 -9.43
N LEU A 9 6.33 11.80 -8.92
CA LEU A 9 6.23 11.04 -7.67
C LEU A 9 6.99 9.72 -7.77
N GLY A 10 6.75 8.94 -8.83
CA GLY A 10 7.39 7.63 -9.02
C GLY A 10 8.90 7.71 -9.10
N ASN A 11 9.44 8.65 -9.89
CA ASN A 11 10.89 8.84 -10.02
C ASN A 11 11.52 9.36 -8.73
N LYS A 12 10.82 10.21 -7.96
CA LYS A 12 11.29 10.65 -6.64
C LYS A 12 11.41 9.44 -5.71
N LEU A 13 10.40 8.59 -5.62
CA LEU A 13 10.44 7.37 -4.79
C LEU A 13 11.56 6.41 -5.21
N ILE A 14 11.72 6.15 -6.52
CA ILE A 14 12.82 5.32 -7.05
C ILE A 14 14.19 5.87 -6.65
N LYS A 15 14.38 7.19 -6.67
CA LYS A 15 15.64 7.83 -6.27
C LYS A 15 16.01 7.56 -4.81
N TYR A 16 15.02 7.36 -3.94
CA TYR A 16 15.20 7.00 -2.53
C TYR A 16 15.25 5.48 -2.31
N GLY A 17 15.32 4.68 -3.37
CA GLY A 17 15.41 3.22 -3.28
C GLY A 17 14.11 2.52 -2.93
N ILE A 18 12.97 3.22 -2.95
CA ILE A 18 11.68 2.65 -2.58
C ILE A 18 11.20 1.71 -3.70
N PRO A 19 10.90 0.44 -3.38
CA PRO A 19 10.36 -0.52 -4.33
C PRO A 19 9.01 -0.08 -4.90
N VAL A 20 8.95 0.13 -6.22
CA VAL A 20 7.72 0.45 -6.95
C VAL A 20 7.63 -0.36 -8.24
N VAL A 21 6.42 -0.55 -8.74
CA VAL A 21 6.19 -1.16 -10.06
C VAL A 21 6.71 -0.23 -11.15
N THR A 22 7.56 -0.78 -12.03
CA THR A 22 8.15 -0.07 -13.18
C THR A 22 7.73 -0.69 -14.52
N PRO A 23 7.62 0.11 -15.60
CA PRO A 23 7.73 1.57 -15.63
C PRO A 23 6.55 2.25 -14.92
N ILE A 24 6.73 3.52 -14.52
CA ILE A 24 5.69 4.29 -13.84
C ILE A 24 4.45 4.39 -14.74
N GLY A 25 3.31 3.95 -14.23
CA GLY A 25 2.04 3.95 -14.95
C GLY A 25 1.46 5.36 -15.13
N GLY A 26 0.45 5.49 -15.98
CA GLY A 26 -0.09 6.81 -16.29
C GLY A 26 -0.86 7.47 -15.14
N HIS A 27 -1.45 6.71 -14.20
CA HIS A 27 -2.52 7.19 -13.30
C HIS A 27 -2.23 7.03 -11.80
N GLY A 28 -1.14 6.37 -11.44
CA GLY A 28 -0.72 6.19 -10.05
C GLY A 28 0.61 5.45 -9.98
N VAL A 29 1.21 5.52 -8.79
CA VAL A 29 2.40 4.75 -8.43
C VAL A 29 1.95 3.56 -7.58
N PHE A 30 2.57 2.40 -7.77
CA PHE A 30 2.27 1.19 -7.02
C PHE A 30 3.51 0.81 -6.23
N LEU A 31 3.44 0.92 -4.91
CA LEU A 31 4.50 0.51 -4.00
C LEU A 31 4.48 -1.02 -3.88
N ASP A 32 5.64 -1.67 -3.92
CA ASP A 32 5.76 -3.11 -3.67
C ASP A 32 5.87 -3.34 -2.16
N ALA A 33 4.74 -3.63 -1.53
CA ALA A 33 4.66 -3.76 -0.08
C ALA A 33 5.37 -5.03 0.42
N ALA A 34 5.45 -6.09 -0.38
CA ALA A 34 6.20 -7.29 -0.03
C ALA A 34 7.71 -7.02 -0.01
N ALA A 35 8.20 -6.14 -0.88
CA ALA A 35 9.60 -5.71 -0.88
C ALA A 35 9.89 -4.67 0.22
N ILE A 36 8.92 -3.79 0.56
CA ILE A 36 9.07 -2.79 1.62
C ILE A 36 8.99 -3.41 3.02
N LEU A 37 8.14 -4.41 3.22
CA LEU A 37 7.90 -5.08 4.50
C LEU A 37 8.22 -6.58 4.42
N PRO A 38 9.48 -6.97 4.13
CA PRO A 38 9.83 -8.36 3.88
C PRO A 38 9.71 -9.26 5.12
N HIS A 39 9.69 -8.66 6.31
CA HIS A 39 9.49 -9.35 7.59
C HIS A 39 8.04 -9.70 7.89
N ILE A 40 7.07 -9.12 7.15
CA ILE A 40 5.64 -9.38 7.33
C ILE A 40 5.16 -10.39 6.28
N PRO A 41 4.77 -11.62 6.68
CA PRO A 41 4.21 -12.61 5.77
C PRO A 41 2.95 -12.07 5.06
N GLN A 42 2.69 -12.52 3.83
CA GLN A 42 1.53 -12.03 3.07
C GLN A 42 0.19 -12.29 3.79
N ASP A 43 0.07 -13.38 4.55
CA ASP A 43 -1.12 -13.69 5.35
C ASP A 43 -1.32 -12.75 6.56
N GLU A 44 -0.35 -11.86 6.83
CA GLU A 44 -0.43 -10.77 7.79
C GLU A 44 -0.58 -9.39 7.10
N PHE A 45 -0.95 -9.38 5.82
CA PHE A 45 -1.45 -8.24 5.06
C PHE A 45 -0.51 -7.02 5.00
N PRO A 46 0.74 -7.16 4.52
CA PRO A 46 1.73 -6.08 4.49
C PRO A 46 1.26 -4.88 3.66
N ALA A 47 0.55 -5.07 2.54
CA ALA A 47 0.03 -3.92 1.78
C ALA A 47 -1.06 -3.14 2.56
N GLN A 48 -1.88 -3.83 3.33
CA GLN A 48 -2.88 -3.19 4.20
C GLN A 48 -2.20 -2.43 5.34
N ALA A 49 -1.15 -3.03 5.95
CA ALA A 49 -0.36 -2.41 7.00
C ALA A 49 0.38 -1.16 6.51
N LEU A 50 1.06 -1.26 5.37
CA LEU A 50 1.77 -0.14 4.74
C LEU A 50 0.83 1.02 4.40
N ALA A 51 -0.35 0.72 3.84
CA ALA A 51 -1.35 1.75 3.53
C ALA A 51 -1.86 2.46 4.79
N ALA A 52 -2.01 1.73 5.90
CA ALA A 52 -2.38 2.31 7.19
C ALA A 52 -1.24 3.18 7.77
N ALA A 53 0.01 2.72 7.71
CA ALA A 53 1.17 3.46 8.19
C ALA A 53 1.33 4.82 7.48
N ILE A 54 1.24 4.84 6.15
CA ILE A 54 1.28 6.07 5.35
C ILE A 54 0.14 7.04 5.75
N TYR A 55 -1.06 6.51 6.01
CA TYR A 55 -2.19 7.33 6.44
C TYR A 55 -1.99 7.92 7.84
N VAL A 56 -1.44 7.14 8.78
CA VAL A 56 -1.15 7.62 10.15
C VAL A 56 -0.09 8.70 10.14
N ASP A 57 0.95 8.55 9.32
CA ASP A 57 2.05 9.50 9.21
C ASP A 57 1.63 10.85 8.60
N SER A 58 0.88 10.84 7.49
CA SER A 58 0.64 12.07 6.71
C SER A 58 -0.81 12.39 6.37
N GLY A 59 -1.75 11.50 6.68
CA GLY A 59 -3.14 11.57 6.21
C GLY A 59 -3.31 11.19 4.73
N VAL A 60 -2.26 10.75 4.04
CA VAL A 60 -2.34 10.28 2.65
C VAL A 60 -2.98 8.90 2.63
N ARG A 61 -4.15 8.78 1.97
CA ARG A 61 -4.84 7.50 1.82
C ARG A 61 -4.43 6.77 0.54
N GLY A 62 -3.63 5.73 0.68
CA GLY A 62 -3.38 4.72 -0.34
C GLY A 62 -4.50 3.68 -0.43
N MET A 63 -4.45 2.83 -1.45
CA MET A 63 -5.36 1.70 -1.60
C MET A 63 -4.59 0.39 -1.66
N GLU A 64 -4.87 -0.51 -0.74
CA GLU A 64 -4.38 -1.88 -0.79
C GLU A 64 -4.81 -2.55 -2.11
N ARG A 65 -3.86 -3.23 -2.75
CA ARG A 65 -4.03 -4.01 -3.99
C ARG A 65 -3.18 -5.27 -3.90
N GLY A 66 -3.50 -6.10 -2.92
CA GLY A 66 -2.84 -7.36 -2.65
C GLY A 66 -3.84 -8.42 -2.19
N ILE A 67 -3.42 -9.21 -1.21
CA ILE A 67 -4.15 -10.36 -0.68
C ILE A 67 -5.55 -10.00 -0.16
N VAL A 68 -5.75 -8.84 0.51
CA VAL A 68 -7.07 -8.46 1.04
C VAL A 68 -8.04 -8.22 -0.13
N SER A 69 -7.61 -7.45 -1.13
CA SER A 69 -8.36 -7.22 -2.37
C SER A 69 -8.63 -8.50 -3.17
N ALA A 70 -7.73 -9.49 -3.13
CA ALA A 70 -7.88 -10.74 -3.89
C ALA A 70 -9.02 -11.65 -3.37
N GLY A 71 -9.43 -11.48 -2.11
CA GLY A 71 -10.50 -12.27 -1.51
C GLY A 71 -10.10 -13.71 -1.16
N ARG A 72 -11.10 -14.50 -0.76
CA ARG A 72 -10.95 -15.93 -0.49
C ARG A 72 -11.30 -16.77 -1.71
N ASP A 73 -10.69 -17.94 -1.81
CA ASP A 73 -11.15 -18.98 -2.73
C ASP A 73 -12.48 -19.56 -2.21
N PRO A 74 -13.57 -19.55 -3.01
CA PRO A 74 -14.88 -19.99 -2.56
C PRO A 74 -14.98 -21.50 -2.32
N ARG A 75 -14.01 -22.29 -2.80
CA ARG A 75 -13.98 -23.75 -2.63
C ARG A 75 -13.23 -24.18 -1.38
N THR A 76 -12.14 -23.48 -1.04
CA THR A 76 -11.27 -23.85 0.09
C THR A 76 -11.41 -22.95 1.31
N GLY A 77 -11.92 -21.72 1.14
CA GLY A 77 -11.94 -20.70 2.18
C GLY A 77 -10.58 -20.01 2.41
N GLU A 78 -9.53 -20.44 1.72
CA GLU A 78 -8.18 -19.91 1.85
C GLU A 78 -8.04 -18.53 1.20
N ASN A 79 -7.06 -17.74 1.65
CA ASN A 79 -6.68 -16.52 0.96
C ASN A 79 -6.21 -16.83 -0.47
N ARG A 80 -6.70 -16.07 -1.45
CA ARG A 80 -6.04 -15.98 -2.75
C ARG A 80 -4.78 -15.16 -2.56
N ARG A 81 -3.61 -15.75 -2.84
CA ARG A 81 -2.30 -15.13 -2.64
C ARG A 81 -1.77 -14.58 -3.98
N PRO A 82 -2.10 -13.33 -4.36
CA PRO A 82 -1.59 -12.76 -5.60
C PRO A 82 -0.07 -12.59 -5.50
N LYS A 83 0.62 -12.74 -6.63
CA LYS A 83 2.07 -12.44 -6.72
C LYS A 83 2.37 -10.96 -6.42
N LEU A 84 1.42 -10.08 -6.72
CA LEU A 84 1.52 -8.64 -6.50
C LEU A 84 0.86 -8.28 -5.18
N GLU A 85 1.65 -7.74 -4.25
CA GLU A 85 1.22 -7.26 -2.94
C GLU A 85 1.53 -5.76 -2.86
N LEU A 86 0.57 -4.93 -3.27
CA LEU A 86 0.84 -3.54 -3.63
C LEU A 86 0.03 -2.52 -2.84
N VAL A 87 0.60 -1.34 -2.63
CA VAL A 87 -0.17 -0.13 -2.25
C VAL A 87 -0.24 0.81 -3.45
N ARG A 88 -1.46 1.15 -3.88
CA ARG A 88 -1.69 2.05 -5.01
C ARG A 88 -1.90 3.49 -4.55
N LEU A 89 -0.98 4.37 -4.96
CA LEU A 89 -1.07 5.83 -4.85
C LEU A 89 -1.67 6.40 -6.14
N THR A 90 -3.00 6.41 -6.21
CA THR A 90 -3.75 6.89 -7.38
C THR A 90 -3.90 8.41 -7.38
N ILE A 91 -3.64 9.08 -8.52
CA ILE A 91 -3.65 10.55 -8.62
C ILE A 91 -4.87 11.04 -9.43
N PRO A 92 -5.88 11.67 -8.78
CA PRO A 92 -6.99 12.32 -9.46
C PRO A 92 -6.54 13.45 -10.39
N ARG A 93 -7.22 13.57 -11.54
CA ARG A 93 -6.87 14.58 -12.55
C ARG A 93 -7.21 15.98 -12.06
N ARG A 94 -6.24 16.90 -12.08
CA ARG A 94 -6.41 18.35 -11.80
C ARG A 94 -6.86 18.68 -10.37
N VAL A 95 -6.61 17.79 -9.41
CA VAL A 95 -6.97 18.01 -7.98
C VAL A 95 -5.75 18.44 -7.18
N TYR A 96 -4.64 17.70 -7.32
CA TYR A 96 -3.44 17.91 -6.52
C TYR A 96 -2.35 18.67 -7.29
N THR A 97 -1.52 19.36 -6.52
CA THR A 97 -0.34 20.11 -6.99
C THR A 97 0.92 19.27 -6.86
N GLN A 98 2.05 19.81 -7.30
CA GLN A 98 3.35 19.18 -7.08
C GLN A 98 3.71 19.09 -5.59
N SER A 99 3.40 20.11 -4.78
CA SER A 99 3.64 20.07 -3.33
C SER A 99 2.89 18.95 -2.62
N HIS A 100 1.69 18.58 -3.10
CA HIS A 100 1.01 17.39 -2.60
C HIS A 100 1.77 16.10 -2.95
N MET A 101 2.42 16.02 -4.12
CA MET A 101 3.26 14.88 -4.47
C MET A 101 4.52 14.84 -3.60
N ASP A 102 5.06 16.00 -3.20
CA ASP A 102 6.18 16.07 -2.27
C ASP A 102 5.82 15.52 -0.89
N VAL A 103 4.67 15.92 -0.33
CA VAL A 103 4.15 15.37 0.94
C VAL A 103 3.95 13.85 0.85
N VAL A 104 3.38 13.36 -0.25
CA VAL A 104 3.22 11.92 -0.46
C VAL A 104 4.57 11.21 -0.51
N ALA A 105 5.55 11.78 -1.21
CA ALA A 105 6.88 11.18 -1.31
C ALA A 105 7.59 11.16 0.04
N GLU A 106 7.57 12.29 0.76
CA GLU A 106 8.18 12.43 2.09
C GLU A 106 7.61 11.42 3.09
N SER A 107 6.27 11.29 3.13
CA SER A 107 5.61 10.30 3.99
C SER A 107 6.01 8.87 3.67
N VAL A 108 6.06 8.50 2.39
CA VAL A 108 6.46 7.13 1.99
C VAL A 108 7.93 6.88 2.31
N ILE A 109 8.80 7.90 2.18
CA ILE A 109 10.22 7.80 2.56
C ILE A 109 10.35 7.58 4.06
N GLU A 110 9.68 8.38 4.90
CA GLU A 110 9.74 8.25 6.36
C GLU A 110 9.23 6.87 6.81
N VAL A 111 8.08 6.44 6.28
CA VAL A 111 7.50 5.12 6.56
C VAL A 111 8.41 3.98 6.09
N TYR A 112 9.11 4.15 4.97
CA TYR A 112 10.06 3.17 4.46
C TYR A 112 11.31 3.07 5.36
N GLU A 113 11.84 4.21 5.82
CA GLU A 113 12.97 4.27 6.75
C GLU A 113 12.64 3.66 8.12
N GLN A 114 11.38 3.72 8.54
CA GLN A 114 10.89 3.12 9.78
C GLN A 114 10.19 1.77 9.57
N SER A 115 10.33 1.13 8.41
CA SER A 115 9.57 -0.08 8.04
C SER A 115 9.68 -1.23 9.05
N ASP A 116 10.80 -1.36 9.74
CA ASP A 116 11.05 -2.40 10.75
C ASP A 116 10.08 -2.37 11.94
N ILE A 117 9.50 -1.20 12.26
CA ILE A 117 8.54 -1.06 13.38
C ILE A 117 7.10 -1.40 12.97
N ILE A 118 6.84 -1.53 11.66
CA ILE A 118 5.52 -1.86 11.15
C ILE A 118 5.26 -3.34 11.40
N THR A 119 4.12 -3.63 12.02
CA THR A 119 3.64 -4.99 12.28
C THR A 119 2.57 -5.39 11.29
N GLY A 120 2.44 -6.70 11.05
CA GLY A 120 1.32 -7.26 10.30
C GLY A 120 -0.04 -6.97 10.95
N LEU A 121 -1.10 -7.27 10.20
CA LEU A 121 -2.48 -7.09 10.61
C LEU A 121 -3.24 -8.42 10.62
N ARG A 122 -4.25 -8.51 11.50
CA ARG A 122 -5.25 -9.59 11.49
C ARG A 122 -6.66 -9.02 11.41
N PHE A 123 -7.59 -9.77 10.81
CA PHE A 123 -9.00 -9.37 10.76
C PHE A 123 -9.61 -9.34 12.17
N THR A 124 -10.28 -8.25 12.51
CA THR A 124 -11.25 -8.20 13.63
C THR A 124 -12.67 -8.42 13.16
N TYR A 125 -12.94 -8.08 11.89
CA TYR A 125 -14.18 -8.38 11.19
C TYR A 125 -13.87 -8.60 9.71
N GLU A 126 -14.40 -9.66 9.13
CA GLU A 126 -14.30 -9.98 7.70
C GLU A 126 -15.70 -10.28 7.14
N PRO A 127 -16.24 -9.49 6.19
CA PRO A 127 -17.51 -9.80 5.55
C PRO A 127 -17.36 -10.91 4.50
N GLU A 128 -18.45 -11.62 4.20
CA GLU A 128 -18.46 -12.71 3.21
C GLU A 128 -18.12 -12.24 1.78
N SER A 129 -18.45 -10.99 1.46
CA SER A 129 -18.20 -10.41 0.14
C SER A 129 -17.60 -9.01 0.26
N LEU A 130 -16.84 -8.61 -0.76
CA LEU A 130 -16.22 -7.28 -0.84
C LEU A 130 -15.40 -6.91 0.42
N ARG A 131 -14.65 -7.88 0.97
CA ARG A 131 -13.89 -7.71 2.22
C ARG A 131 -13.00 -6.49 2.30
N PHE A 132 -12.37 -6.12 1.18
CA PHE A 132 -11.52 -4.94 1.09
C PHE A 132 -12.26 -3.61 1.32
N PHE A 133 -13.59 -3.58 1.29
CA PHE A 133 -14.39 -2.37 1.57
C PHE A 133 -14.81 -2.23 3.03
N GLN A 134 -15.12 -3.34 3.72
CA GLN A 134 -15.80 -3.28 5.03
C GLN A 134 -15.05 -4.02 6.14
N ALA A 135 -13.98 -4.75 5.82
CA ALA A 135 -13.20 -5.43 6.84
C ALA A 135 -12.55 -4.42 7.80
N THR A 136 -12.43 -4.84 9.04
CA THR A 136 -11.64 -4.13 10.06
C THR A 136 -10.49 -5.01 10.52
N PHE A 137 -9.42 -4.36 10.94
CA PHE A 137 -8.17 -5.00 11.29
C PHE A 137 -7.65 -4.48 12.62
N GLU A 138 -6.79 -5.26 13.25
CA GLU A 138 -5.94 -4.82 14.33
C GLU A 138 -4.50 -5.30 14.11
N PRO A 139 -3.48 -4.60 14.65
CA PRO A 139 -2.10 -5.07 14.64
C PRO A 139 -1.96 -6.42 15.33
N PHE A 140 -1.01 -7.25 14.88
CA PHE A 140 -0.54 -8.34 15.72
C PHE A 140 0.04 -7.79 17.02
N PRO A 141 -0.09 -8.51 18.15
CA PRO A 141 0.56 -8.12 19.39
C PRO A 141 2.07 -7.97 19.14
N ALA A 142 2.67 -6.91 19.69
CA ALA A 142 4.13 -6.80 19.73
C ALA A 142 4.69 -8.04 20.44
N ALA A 143 5.70 -8.66 19.82
CA ALA A 143 6.41 -9.80 20.40
C ALA A 143 7.19 -9.39 21.67
#